data_AF-A0A2L2Z710-F1
#
_entry.id   AF-A0A2L2Z710-F1
#
_cell.length_a   1.000
_cell.length_b   1.000
_cell.length_c   1.000
_cell.angle_alpha   90.00
_cell.angle_beta   90.00
_cell.angle_gamma   90.00
#
_symmetry.space_group_name_H-M   'P 1'
#
loop_
_entity.id
_entity.type
_entity.pdbx_description
1 polymer ?
#
loop_
_entity_poly.entity_id
_entity_poly.type
_entity_poly.pdbx_seq_one_letter_code
_entity_poly.pdbx_strand_id
1 'polypeptide(L)' 'ELPAVRWVGGPVIELIAIASGGRIVPLFEELTTEKLGKAGIVRGLSLGTTEEKMLVIEECQNSRAV' A
#
# COMPACT_ATOMS: atom_id res chain seq x y z
N GLU A 1 -2.31 -17.48 -3.10
CA GLU A 1 -1.27 -16.52 -3.57
C GLU A 1 -1.61 -15.14 -3.03
N LEU A 2 -0.60 -14.36 -2.62
CA LEU A 2 -0.80 -13.00 -2.11
C LEU A 2 -0.42 -11.99 -3.20
N PRO A 3 -1.24 -10.95 -3.45
CA PRO A 3 -0.87 -9.89 -4.39
C PRO A 3 0.37 -9.16 -3.88
N ALA A 4 1.33 -8.90 -4.77
CA ALA A 4 2.59 -8.24 -4.44
C ALA A 4 2.89 -7.12 -5.43
N VAL A 5 3.43 -6.01 -4.93
CA VAL A 5 3.93 -4.89 -5.73
C VAL A 5 5.45 -4.83 -5.61
N ARG A 6 6.13 -4.66 -6.73
CA ARG A 6 7.60 -4.55 -6.83
C ARG A 6 7.98 -3.16 -7.36
N TRP A 7 9.18 -2.70 -7.05
CA TRP A 7 9.72 -1.41 -7.51
C TRP A 7 8.94 -0.18 -7.01
N VAL A 8 8.63 -0.15 -5.72
CA VAL A 8 7.99 1.01 -5.07
C VAL A 8 9.04 2.07 -4.75
N GLY A 9 8.77 3.34 -5.08
CA GLY A 9 9.64 4.45 -4.72
C GLY A 9 9.61 4.77 -3.22
N GLY A 10 10.72 5.29 -2.68
CA GLY A 10 10.86 5.64 -1.25
C GLY A 10 9.74 6.55 -0.71
N PRO A 11 9.43 7.68 -1.36
CA PRO A 11 8.32 8.54 -0.90
C PRO A 11 6.95 7.87 -0.94
N VAL A 12 6.74 6.96 -1.90
CA VAL A 12 5.46 6.26 -2.08
C VAL A 12 5.24 5.24 -0.96
N ILE A 13 6.26 4.47 -0.59
CA ILE A 13 6.14 3.51 0.52
C ILE A 13 5.90 4.20 1.86
N GLU A 14 6.49 5.38 2.06
CA GLU A 14 6.26 6.20 3.25
C GLU A 14 4.81 6.71 3.33
N LEU A 15 4.28 7.25 2.23
CA LEU A 15 2.88 7.71 2.18
C LEU A 15 1.89 6.56 2.43
N ILE A 16 2.14 5.37 1.86
CA ILE A 16 1.29 4.20 2.10
C ILE A 16 1.33 3.80 3.58
N ALA A 17 2.50 3.84 4.22
CA ALA A 17 2.63 3.54 5.64
C ALA A 17 1.84 4.54 6.50
N ILE A 18 1.96 5.85 6.21
CA ILE A 18 1.22 6.90 6.92
C ILE A 18 -0.30 6.76 6.72
N ALA A 19 -0.75 6.56 5.48
CA ALA A 19 -2.17 6.44 5.15
C ALA A 19 -2.80 5.21 5.81
N SER A 20 -2.19 4.04 5.63
CA SER A 20 -2.71 2.78 6.15
C SER A 20 -2.47 2.57 7.66
N GLY A 21 -1.61 3.38 8.29
CA GLY A 21 -1.16 3.19 9.66
C GLY A 21 -0.17 2.03 9.85
N GLY A 22 0.28 1.41 8.76
CA GLY A 22 1.26 0.34 8.78
C GLY A 22 2.67 0.83 9.10
N ARG A 23 3.55 -0.07 9.53
CA ARG A 23 4.97 0.22 9.76
C ARG A 23 5.83 -0.45 8.70
N ILE A 24 6.83 0.26 8.20
CA ILE A 24 7.80 -0.30 7.26
C ILE A 24 8.67 -1.30 8.03
N VAL A 25 8.66 -2.55 7.58
CA VAL A 25 9.39 -3.65 8.20
C VAL A 25 10.68 -3.91 7.41
N PRO A 26 11.87 -3.77 8.01
CA PRO A 26 13.14 -3.98 7.30
C PRO A 26 13.51 -5.47 7.17
N LEU A 27 13.07 -6.31 8.10
CA LEU A 27 13.43 -7.73 8.21
C LEU A 27 12.18 -8.58 8.32
N PHE A 28 12.14 -9.71 7.61
CA PHE A 28 10.95 -10.57 7.59
C PHE A 28 10.59 -11.15 8.97
N GLU A 29 11.59 -11.44 9.80
CA GLU A 29 11.41 -11.97 11.15
C GLU A 29 10.69 -10.99 12.10
N GLU A 30 10.73 -9.70 11.76
CA GLU A 30 10.05 -8.65 12.52
C GLU A 30 8.59 -8.46 12.10
N LEU A 31 8.08 -9.22 11.13
CA LEU A 31 6.72 -9.07 10.63
C LEU A 31 5.71 -9.57 11.67
N THR A 32 4.92 -8.64 12.19
CA THR A 32 3.85 -8.92 13.15
C THR A 32 2.54 -8.30 12.69
N THR A 33 1.42 -8.82 13.21
CA THR A 33 0.07 -8.37 12.80
C THR A 33 -0.19 -6.91 13.13
N GLU A 34 0.44 -6.37 14.17
CA GLU A 34 0.32 -4.96 14.55
C GLU A 34 1.10 -4.00 13.65
N LYS A 35 2.04 -4.49 12.84
CA LYS A 35 2.79 -3.68 11.87
C LYS A 35 2.08 -3.57 10.53
N LEU A 36 1.04 -4.36 10.29
CA LEU A 36 0.26 -4.34 9.06
C LEU A 36 -0.63 -3.08 9.00
N GLY A 37 -0.69 -2.48 7.81
CA GLY A 37 -1.62 -1.37 7.54
C GLY A 37 -3.06 -1.86 7.32
N LYS A 38 -4.02 -0.97 7.57
CA LYS A 38 -5.45 -1.22 7.30
C LYS A 38 -5.93 -0.37 6.12
N ALA A 39 -6.60 -1.03 5.19
CA ALA A 39 -7.31 -0.42 4.08
C ALA A 39 -8.63 -1.17 3.87
N GLY A 40 -9.71 -0.46 3.54
CA GLY A 40 -10.99 -1.11 3.24
C GLY A 40 -11.01 -1.69 1.83
N ILE A 41 -10.45 -0.97 0.85
CA ILE A 41 -10.45 -1.39 -0.56
C ILE A 41 -9.02 -1.31 -1.12
N VAL A 42 -8.57 -2.40 -1.74
CA VAL A 42 -7.34 -2.45 -2.54
C VAL A 42 -7.68 -3.04 -3.90
N ARG A 43 -7.57 -2.24 -4.97
CA ARG A 43 -7.93 -2.66 -6.33
C ARG A 43 -6.97 -2.13 -7.37
N GLY A 44 -6.79 -2.91 -8.43
CA GLY A 44 -6.08 -2.47 -9.63
C GLY A 44 -7.04 -1.73 -10.57
N LEU A 45 -6.59 -0.60 -11.11
CA LEU A 45 -7.25 0.11 -12.20
C LEU A 45 -6.34 0.10 -13.43
N SER A 46 -6.94 0.00 -14.61
CA SER A 46 -6.27 0.21 -15.88
C SER A 46 -6.71 1.57 -16.43
N LEU A 47 -5.76 2.46 -16.70
CA LEU A 47 -6.07 3.80 -17.18
C LEU A 47 -6.06 3.83 -18.72
N GLY A 48 -7.23 4.08 -19.31
CA GLY A 48 -7.38 4.28 -20.77
C GLY A 48 -7.22 2.99 -21.59
N THR A 49 -6.63 3.13 -22.79
CA THR A 49 -6.32 2.02 -23.71
C THR A 49 -4.87 1.53 -23.60
N THR A 50 -4.06 2.17 -22.77
CA THR A 50 -2.68 1.80 -22.46
C THR A 50 -2.66 0.76 -21.35
N GLU A 51 -1.78 -0.25 -21.45
CA GLU A 51 -1.64 -1.35 -20.46
C GLU A 51 -1.02 -0.91 -19.11
N GLU A 52 -1.15 0.37 -18.75
CA GLU A 52 -0.69 0.88 -17.47
C GLU A 52 -1.68 0.48 -16.36
N LYS A 53 -1.16 -0.27 -15.38
CA LYS A 53 -1.92 -0.73 -14.23
C LYS A 53 -1.54 0.13 -13.02
N MET A 54 -2.52 0.79 -12.43
CA MET A 54 -2.40 1.53 -11.19
C MET A 54 -3.05 0.77 -10.05
N LEU A 55 -2.53 0.91 -8.83
CA LEU A 55 -3.15 0.36 -7.63
C LEU A 55 -3.82 1.50 -6.86
N VAL A 56 -5.08 1.31 -6.49
CA VAL A 56 -5.83 2.24 -5.64
C VAL A 56 -6.07 1.60 -4.29
N ILE A 57 -5.73 2.33 -3.23
CA ILE A 57 -5.91 1.95 -1.83
C ILE A 57 -6.84 2.99 -1.20
N GLU A 58 -8.04 2.57 -0.77
CA GLU A 58 -9.10 3.44 -0.25
C GLU A 58 -9.52 3.00 1.15
N GLU A 59 -10.21 3.89 1.87
CA GLU A 59 -10.69 3.64 3.24
C GLU A 59 -9.57 3.28 4.21
N CYS A 60 -8.43 3.97 4.07
CA CYS A 60 -7.30 3.85 4.98
C CYS A 60 -7.61 4.49 6.34
N GLN A 61 -6.93 4.00 7.39
CA GLN A 61 -7.14 4.49 8.76
C GLN A 61 -6.93 6.00 8.91
N ASN A 62 -5.96 6.58 8.17
CA ASN A 62 -5.72 8.01 8.14
C ASN A 62 -6.08 8.61 6.78
N SER A 63 -7.31 9.09 6.66
CA SER A 63 -7.82 9.80 5.48
C SER A 63 -7.26 11.22 5.29
N ARG A 64 -6.25 11.61 6.08
CA ARG A 64 -5.54 12.91 5.97
C ARG A 64 -4.15 12.80 5.33
N ALA A 65 -3.69 11.58 5.07
CA ALA A 65 -2.36 11.34 4.50
C ALA A 65 -2.30 11.59 2.99
N VAL A 66 -3.45 11.89 2.37
CA VAL A 66 -3.63 12.25 0.95
C VAL A 66 -4.87 13.10 0.80
#